data_AF-A0A0P1GFN7-F1
#
_entry.id   AF-A0A0P1GFN7-F1
#
_cell.length_a   1.000
_cell.length_b   1.000
_cell.length_c   1.000
_cell.angle_alpha   90.00
_cell.angle_beta   90.00
_cell.angle_gamma   90.00
#
_symmetry.space_group_name_H-M   'P 1'
#
loop_
_entity.id
_entity.type
_entity.pdbx_description
1 polymer ?
#
loop_
_entity_poly.entity_id
_entity_poly.type
_entity_poly.pdbx_seq_one_letter_code
_entity_poly.pdbx_strand_id
1 'polypeptide(L)' 'MSAVWDFLLSPWGVAAYGMFWVAKLLAGAWVLRRAVSILPQAGQVWVNGKIGVMRGLMARLRPPAV' A
#
# COMPACT_ATOMS: atom_id res chain seq x y z
N MET A 1 21.82 -2.63 26.85
CA MET A 1 20.88 -3.22 25.88
C MET A 1 19.43 -2.74 26.05
N SER A 2 19.05 -2.08 27.16
CA SER A 2 17.67 -1.60 27.38
C SER A 2 17.28 -0.38 26.57
N ALA A 3 18.19 0.58 26.34
CA ALA A 3 17.85 1.87 25.70
C ALA A 3 17.21 1.76 24.30
N VAL A 4 17.59 0.74 23.52
CA VAL A 4 16.98 0.47 22.20
C VAL A 4 15.55 -0.04 22.35
N TRP A 5 15.31 -0.93 23.33
CA TRP A 5 13.98 -1.46 23.65
C TRP A 5 13.08 -0.40 24.29
N ASP A 6 13.63 0.43 25.17
CA ASP A 6 12.93 1.56 25.79
C ASP A 6 12.47 2.56 24.73
N PHE A 7 13.32 2.82 23.72
CA PHE A 7 12.95 3.65 22.58
C PHE A 7 11.89 2.96 21.69
N LEU A 8 12.09 1.70 21.29
CA LEU A 8 11.17 0.95 20.42
C LEU A 8 9.76 0.80 21.02
N LEU A 9 9.67 0.60 22.33
CA LEU A 9 8.40 0.45 23.06
C LEU A 9 7.81 1.79 23.52
N SER A 10 8.56 2.88 23.40
CA SER A 10 8.02 4.22 23.66
C SER A 10 6.97 4.59 22.61
N PRO A 11 6.01 5.48 22.94
CA PRO A 11 5.04 6.00 21.99
C PRO A 11 5.71 6.60 20.73
N TRP A 12 6.88 7.23 20.90
CA TRP A 12 7.65 7.81 19.79
C TRP A 12 8.28 6.74 18.89
N GLY A 13 8.79 5.64 19.45
CA GLY A 13 9.32 4.51 18.68
C GLY A 13 8.25 3.81 17.87
N VAL A 14 7.07 3.58 18.46
CA VAL A 14 5.93 3.00 17.75
C VAL A 14 5.45 3.94 16.63
N ALA A 15 5.37 5.25 16.89
CA ALA A 15 5.01 6.23 15.88
C ALA A 15 6.03 6.27 14.73
N ALA A 16 7.33 6.27 15.04
CA ALA A 16 8.40 6.23 14.04
C ALA A 16 8.36 4.94 13.21
N TYR A 17 8.10 3.79 13.85
CA TYR A 17 7.96 2.50 13.18
C TYR A 17 6.73 2.48 12.26
N GLY A 18 5.59 2.99 12.73
CA GLY A 18 4.38 3.14 11.93
C GLY A 18 4.62 4.05 10.72
N MET A 19 5.26 5.21 10.94
CA MET A 19 5.60 6.16 9.88
C MET A 19 6.57 5.56 8.86
N PHE A 20 7.55 4.77 9.30
CA PHE A 20 8.45 4.03 8.41
C PHE A 20 7.67 3.10 7.47
N TRP A 21 6.70 2.34 8.00
CA TRP A 21 5.87 1.48 7.18
C TRP A 21 4.95 2.24 6.22
N VAL A 22 4.32 3.32 6.69
CA VAL A 22 3.50 4.19 5.83
C VAL A 22 4.34 4.75 4.69
N ALA A 23 5.52 5.28 4.98
CA ALA A 23 6.45 5.81 3.97
C ALA A 23 6.86 4.72 2.98
N LYS A 24 7.19 3.50 3.45
CA LYS A 24 7.55 2.36 2.61
C LYS A 24 6.41 1.95 1.68
N LEU A 25 5.17 1.91 2.17
CA LEU A 25 4.00 1.58 1.36
C LEU A 25 3.69 2.67 0.32
N LEU A 26 3.80 3.94 0.70
CA LEU A 26 3.60 5.06 -0.22
C LEU A 26 4.66 5.08 -1.33
N ALA A 27 5.93 4.91 -0.96
CA ALA A 27 7.03 4.80 -1.92
C ALA A 27 6.86 3.58 -2.82
N GLY A 28 6.53 2.41 -2.25
CA GLY A 28 6.27 1.19 -3.01
C GLY A 28 5.11 1.36 -4.00
N ALA A 29 4.02 1.98 -3.58
CA ALA A 29 2.88 2.30 -4.46
C ALA A 29 3.27 3.28 -5.58
N TRP A 30 4.11 4.28 -5.28
CA TRP A 30 4.63 5.20 -6.29
C TRP A 30 5.52 4.48 -7.32
N VAL A 31 6.43 3.62 -6.86
CA VAL A 31 7.28 2.80 -7.75
C VAL A 31 6.43 1.87 -8.61
N LEU A 32 5.43 1.20 -8.04
CA LEU A 32 4.54 0.31 -8.81
C LEU A 32 3.79 1.08 -9.91
N ARG A 33 3.25 2.27 -9.59
CA ARG A 33 2.61 3.13 -10.59
C ARG A 33 3.57 3.49 -11.71
N ARG A 34 4.82 3.82 -11.37
CA ARG A 34 5.83 4.16 -12.36
C ARG A 34 6.23 2.95 -13.20
N ALA A 35 6.40 1.79 -12.59
CA ALA A 35 6.69 0.54 -13.30
C ALA A 35 5.60 0.22 -14.33
N VAL A 36 4.31 0.33 -13.96
CA VAL A 36 3.20 0.11 -14.89
C VAL A 36 3.26 1.07 -16.09
N SER A 37 3.67 2.33 -15.88
CA SER A 37 3.83 3.29 -16.99
C SER A 37 4.94 2.94 -17.99
N ILE A 38 5.88 2.10 -17.58
CA ILE A 38 7.01 1.64 -18.42
C ILE A 38 6.69 0.32 -19.11
N LEU A 39 5.69 -0.44 -18.62
CA LEU A 39 5.32 -1.73 -19.22
C LEU A 39 4.78 -1.55 -20.65
N PRO A 40 4.99 -2.56 -21.53
CA PRO A 40 4.34 -2.62 -22.84
C PRO A 40 2.81 -2.61 -22.73
N GLN A 41 2.12 -2.17 -23.78
CA GLN A 41 0.65 -2.02 -23.78
C GLN A 41 -0.10 -3.28 -23.32
N ALA A 42 0.34 -4.48 -23.73
CA ALA A 42 -0.25 -5.74 -23.28
C ALA A 42 -0.21 -5.92 -21.75
N GLY A 43 0.90 -5.51 -21.12
CA GLY A 43 1.07 -5.53 -19.66
C GLY A 43 0.19 -4.50 -18.97
N GLN A 44 0.04 -3.30 -19.55
CA GLN A 44 -0.84 -2.26 -19.01
C GLN A 44 -2.31 -2.69 -19.04
N VAL A 45 -2.77 -3.30 -20.14
CA VAL A 45 -4.15 -3.82 -20.28
C VAL A 45 -4.41 -4.93 -19.25
N TRP A 46 -3.47 -5.85 -19.07
CA TRP A 46 -3.60 -6.92 -18.08
C TRP A 46 -3.68 -6.40 -16.64
N VAL A 47 -2.80 -5.45 -16.27
CA VAL A 47 -2.80 -4.82 -14.94
C VAL A 47 -4.12 -4.07 -14.69
N ASN A 48 -4.56 -3.26 -15.66
CA ASN A 48 -5.82 -2.52 -15.56
C ASN A 48 -7.03 -3.46 -15.45
N GLY A 49 -7.02 -4.59 -16.17
CA GLY A 49 -8.03 -5.64 -16.07
C GLY A 49 -8.11 -6.24 -14.66
N LYS A 50 -6.97 -6.60 -14.06
CA LYS A 50 -6.94 -7.13 -12.68
C LYS A 50 -7.43 -6.11 -11.65
N ILE A 51 -6.99 -4.86 -11.76
CA ILE A 51 -7.43 -3.77 -10.87
C ILE A 51 -8.94 -3.55 -11.00
N GLY A 52 -9.48 -3.60 -12.23
CA GLY A 52 -10.91 -3.50 -12.51
C GLY A 52 -11.72 -4.60 -11.83
N VAL A 53 -11.26 -5.85 -11.89
CA VAL A 53 -11.91 -6.99 -11.21
C VAL A 53 -11.92 -6.80 -9.69
N MET A 54 -10.79 -6.41 -9.09
CA MET A 54 -10.74 -6.18 -7.64
C MET A 54 -11.65 -5.04 -7.20
N ARG A 55 -11.71 -3.93 -7.97
CA ARG A 55 -12.66 -2.83 -7.73
C ARG A 55 -14.11 -3.28 -7.85
N GLY A 56 -14.44 -4.07 -8.86
CA GLY A 56 -15.78 -4.64 -9.03
C GLY A 56 -16.18 -5.57 -7.88
N LEU A 57 -15.23 -6.38 -7.38
CA LEU A 57 -15.43 -7.25 -6.22
C LEU A 57 -15.63 -6.43 -4.94
N MET A 58 -14.80 -5.41 -4.69
CA MET A 58 -14.97 -4.47 -3.57
C MET A 58 -16.30 -3.71 -3.64
N ALA A 59 -16.73 -3.30 -4.83
CA ALA A 59 -18.01 -2.63 -5.01
C ALA A 59 -19.20 -3.54 -4.65
N ARG A 60 -19.09 -4.84 -4.93
CA ARG A 60 -20.09 -5.84 -4.55
C ARG A 60 -20.10 -6.17 -3.06
N LEU A 61 -18.96 -6.02 -2.39
CA LEU A 61 -18.82 -6.21 -0.94
C LEU A 61 -19.21 -4.96 -0.14
N ARG A 62 -19.46 -3.84 -0.80
CA ARG A 62 -19.93 -2.61 -0.14
C ARG A 62 -21.40 -2.83 0.26
N PRO A 63 -21.73 -2.90 1.55
CA PRO A 63 -23.13 -2.97 1.97
C PRO A 63 -23.87 -1.70 1.49
N PRO A 64 -25.17 -1.80 1.16
CA PRO A 64 -25.97 -0.62 0.89
C PRO A 64 -25.88 0.31 2.10
N ALA A 65 -25.62 1.60 1.85
CA ALA A 65 -25.73 2.60 2.90
C ALA A 65 -27.20 2.63 3.35
N VAL A 66 -27.47 2.10 4.54
CA VAL A 66 -28.74 2.22 5.26
C VAL A 66 -28.80 3.60 5.90
#